data_AF-A0A0Q5C514-F1
#
_entry.id   AF-A0A0Q5C514-F1
#
_cell.length_a   1.000
_cell.length_b   1.000
_cell.length_c   1.000
_cell.angle_alpha   90.00
_cell.angle_beta   90.00
_cell.angle_gamma   90.00
#
_symmetry.space_group_name_H-M   'P 1'
#
loop_
_entity.id
_entity.type
_entity.pdbx_description
1 polymer ?
#
loop_
_entity_poly.entity_id
_entity_poly.type
_entity_poly.pdbx_seq_one_letter_code
_entity_poly.pdbx_strand_id
1 'polypeptide(L)'
;MHYTVNDIPAEVLVLAPERDGEPLDLEPFDGAEVTLLDPAYTPVQTSGFVASVDQDSITLEWPEEAVLTSPGVWRIVPVLVSQNGPRLSLSPVPVVVEQLSGWHSLASARASEWADAPLDDVQLWTVLEAAREQCEEFAPAYSGPVPIRYRQAQLVQARALWQSVKSNGQSQIGGEGFAVTVFPMDWSVKKLLRPLRGRPVVT
;
A
#
# COMPACT_ATOMS: atom_id res chain seq x y z
N MET A 1 -7.74 -1.75 1.21
CA MET A 1 -7.90 -3.22 1.10
C MET A 1 -6.54 -3.82 0.83
N HIS A 2 -6.28 -5.02 1.36
CA HIS A 2 -4.99 -5.68 1.22
C HIS A 2 -5.14 -7.19 0.97
N TYR A 3 -4.23 -7.74 0.18
CA TYR A 3 -4.12 -9.16 -0.15
C TYR A 3 -2.65 -9.59 -0.15
N THR A 4 -2.39 -10.88 -0.28
CA THR A 4 -1.05 -11.42 -0.52
C THR A 4 -0.87 -11.84 -1.98
N VAL A 5 0.40 -11.91 -2.40
CA VAL A 5 0.75 -12.35 -3.76
C VAL A 5 0.16 -13.75 -4.04
N ASN A 6 -0.52 -13.86 -5.18
CA ASN A 6 -1.27 -15.04 -5.66
C ASN A 6 -2.58 -15.35 -4.91
N ASP A 7 -3.08 -14.46 -4.08
CA ASP A 7 -4.45 -14.61 -3.56
C ASP A 7 -5.48 -14.50 -4.69
N ILE A 8 -6.56 -15.25 -4.54
CA ILE A 8 -7.78 -15.16 -5.35
C ILE A 8 -8.88 -14.68 -4.40
N PRO A 9 -9.20 -13.37 -4.39
CA PRO A 9 -10.19 -12.85 -3.48
C PRO A 9 -11.58 -13.42 -3.80
N ALA A 10 -12.25 -13.98 -2.80
CA ALA A 10 -13.62 -14.48 -2.94
C ALA A 10 -14.68 -13.41 -2.64
N GLU A 11 -14.26 -12.28 -2.06
CA GLU A 11 -15.16 -11.22 -1.63
C GLU A 11 -15.54 -10.32 -2.81
N VAL A 12 -16.84 -10.05 -2.95
CA VAL A 12 -17.36 -9.08 -3.91
C VAL A 12 -17.04 -7.68 -3.41
N LEU A 13 -16.39 -6.89 -4.27
CA LEU A 13 -16.07 -5.50 -3.96
C LEU A 13 -17.26 -4.61 -4.35
N VAL A 14 -17.82 -3.91 -3.37
CA VAL A 14 -18.91 -2.96 -3.59
C VAL A 14 -18.37 -1.54 -3.55
N LEU A 15 -18.61 -0.78 -4.60
CA LEU A 15 -18.18 0.61 -4.74
C LEU A 15 -19.41 1.52 -4.77
N ALA A 16 -19.45 2.51 -3.88
CA ALA A 16 -20.42 3.60 -3.93
C ALA A 16 -19.69 4.85 -4.47
N PRO A 17 -19.70 5.09 -5.80
CA PRO A 17 -18.97 6.21 -6.37
C PRO A 17 -19.58 7.55 -5.96
N GLU A 18 -18.71 8.49 -5.61
CA GLU A 18 -19.07 9.85 -5.25
C GLU A 18 -18.36 10.85 -6.17
N ARG A 19 -18.98 12.01 -6.37
CA ARG A 19 -18.38 13.16 -7.04
C ARG A 19 -18.59 14.39 -6.16
N ASP A 20 -17.49 15.02 -5.78
CA ASP A 20 -17.50 16.23 -4.94
C ASP A 20 -18.24 16.05 -3.59
N GLY A 21 -18.22 14.82 -3.06
CA GLY A 21 -18.86 14.44 -1.79
C GLY A 21 -20.34 14.08 -1.88
N GLU A 22 -20.91 14.06 -3.09
CA GLU A 22 -22.28 13.63 -3.34
C GLU A 22 -22.30 12.29 -4.09
N PRO A 23 -23.28 11.40 -3.82
CA PRO A 23 -23.46 10.17 -4.56
C PRO A 23 -23.57 10.44 -6.07
N LEU A 24 -22.84 9.67 -6.86
CA LEU A 24 -22.90 9.76 -8.32
C LEU A 24 -24.21 9.13 -8.81
N ASP A 25 -24.96 9.83 -9.66
CA ASP A 25 -26.12 9.27 -10.36
C ASP A 25 -25.67 8.19 -11.35
N LEU A 26 -26.13 6.95 -11.10
CA LEU A 26 -25.80 5.78 -11.91
C LEU A 26 -26.89 5.40 -12.91
N GLU A 27 -28.08 6.00 -12.85
CA GLU A 27 -29.20 5.72 -13.78
C GLU A 27 -28.80 5.82 -15.27
N PRO A 28 -27.89 6.73 -15.68
CA PRO A 28 -27.50 6.83 -17.10
C PRO A 28 -26.61 5.69 -17.62
N PHE A 29 -26.16 4.75 -16.79
CA PHE A 29 -25.18 3.73 -17.16
C PHE A 29 -25.80 2.32 -17.12
N ASP A 30 -25.55 1.54 -18.17
CA ASP A 30 -26.12 0.19 -18.34
C ASP A 30 -25.13 -0.92 -17.92
N GLY A 31 -23.90 -0.57 -17.57
CA GLY A 31 -22.86 -1.51 -17.18
C GLY A 31 -21.56 -0.85 -16.74
N ALA A 32 -20.61 -1.70 -16.33
CA ALA A 32 -19.27 -1.28 -15.96
C ALA A 32 -18.23 -2.22 -16.59
N GLU A 33 -17.10 -1.64 -16.97
CA GLU A 33 -15.89 -2.35 -17.33
C GLU A 33 -14.83 -2.09 -16.25
N VAL A 34 -13.93 -3.02 -16.04
CA VAL A 34 -12.85 -2.86 -15.05
C VAL A 34 -11.52 -3.10 -15.71
N THR A 35 -10.60 -2.16 -15.50
CA THR A 35 -9.18 -2.36 -15.81
C THR A 35 -8.40 -2.50 -14.52
N LEU A 36 -7.64 -3.59 -14.39
CA LEU A 36 -6.67 -3.75 -13.31
C LEU A 36 -5.31 -3.21 -13.79
N LEU A 37 -4.73 -2.30 -13.02
CA LEU A 37 -3.38 -1.80 -13.23
C LEU A 37 -2.44 -2.40 -12.20
N ASP A 38 -1.29 -2.86 -12.68
CA ASP A 38 -0.19 -3.32 -11.83
C ASP A 38 0.48 -2.14 -11.07
N PRO A 39 1.44 -2.40 -10.18
CA PRO A 39 2.16 -1.35 -9.45
C PRO A 39 2.93 -0.37 -10.36
N ALA A 40 3.22 -0.76 -11.61
CA ALA A 40 3.85 0.07 -12.62
C ALA A 40 2.84 0.82 -13.52
N TYR A 41 1.55 0.80 -13.16
CA TYR A 41 0.44 1.41 -13.91
C TYR A 41 0.20 0.77 -15.30
N THR A 42 0.63 -0.47 -15.48
CA THR A 42 0.41 -1.23 -16.71
C THR A 42 -0.91 -2.02 -16.61
N PRO A 43 -1.79 -1.97 -17.62
CA PRO A 43 -2.98 -2.80 -17.66
C PRO A 43 -2.64 -4.29 -17.67
N VAL A 44 -3.22 -5.03 -16.73
CA VAL A 44 -3.07 -6.49 -16.66
C VAL A 44 -4.16 -7.17 -17.46
N GLN A 45 -3.75 -8.09 -18.33
CA GLN A 45 -4.67 -8.95 -19.07
C GLN A 45 -5.18 -10.04 -18.12
N THR A 46 -6.49 -10.14 -18.01
CA THR A 46 -7.18 -11.14 -17.18
C THR A 46 -8.42 -11.63 -17.92
N SER A 47 -8.89 -12.82 -17.57
CA SER A 47 -10.23 -13.34 -17.88
C SER A 47 -11.36 -12.34 -17.57
N GLY A 48 -11.09 -11.36 -16.71
CA GLY A 48 -11.90 -10.16 -16.52
C GLY A 48 -12.60 -10.17 -15.17
N PHE A 49 -12.87 -8.99 -14.65
CA PHE A 49 -13.81 -8.82 -13.55
C PHE A 49 -15.23 -8.95 -14.09
N VAL A 50 -16.13 -9.53 -13.29
CA VAL A 50 -17.56 -9.40 -13.54
C VAL A 50 -18.02 -8.14 -12.80
N ALA A 51 -18.51 -7.16 -13.54
CA ALA A 51 -18.94 -5.89 -12.99
C ALA A 51 -20.40 -5.62 -13.32
N SER A 52 -21.19 -5.27 -12.31
CA SER A 52 -22.58 -4.85 -12.47
C SER A 52 -22.82 -3.51 -11.79
N VAL A 53 -23.74 -2.74 -12.38
CA VAL A 53 -24.16 -1.44 -11.87
C VAL A 53 -25.58 -1.61 -11.33
N ASP A 54 -25.73 -1.29 -10.05
CA ASP A 54 -27.02 -1.16 -9.36
C ASP A 54 -27.38 0.33 -9.22
N GLN A 55 -28.54 0.64 -8.63
CA GLN A 55 -29.04 2.02 -8.49
C GLN A 55 -28.03 2.96 -7.80
N ASP A 56 -27.36 2.48 -6.75
CA ASP A 56 -26.49 3.31 -5.90
C ASP A 56 -25.05 2.78 -5.80
N SER A 57 -24.73 1.66 -6.46
CA SER A 57 -23.41 1.03 -6.30
C SER A 57 -22.97 0.22 -7.51
N ILE A 58 -21.68 -0.06 -7.57
CA ILE A 58 -21.06 -0.95 -8.55
C ILE A 58 -20.51 -2.15 -7.79
N THR A 59 -20.92 -3.34 -8.18
CA THR A 59 -20.40 -4.58 -7.61
C THR A 59 -19.39 -5.21 -8.56
N LEU A 60 -18.21 -5.55 -8.04
CA LEU A 60 -17.10 -6.13 -8.78
C LEU A 60 -16.75 -7.49 -8.20
N GLU A 61 -16.90 -8.54 -8.99
CA GLU A 61 -16.42 -9.87 -8.68
C GLU A 61 -15.03 -10.08 -9.28
N TRP A 62 -14.16 -10.68 -8.48
CA TRP A 62 -12.79 -10.97 -8.90
C TRP A 62 -12.76 -12.12 -9.93
N PRO A 63 -11.78 -12.12 -10.83
CA PRO A 63 -11.55 -13.25 -11.71
C PRO A 63 -11.21 -14.52 -10.90
N GLU A 64 -11.56 -15.69 -11.43
CA GLU A 64 -11.29 -16.99 -10.78
C GLU A 64 -9.79 -17.41 -10.84
N GLU A 65 -8.94 -16.57 -11.42
CA GLU A 65 -7.50 -16.80 -11.55
C GLU A 65 -6.68 -15.83 -10.68
N ALA A 66 -5.49 -16.25 -10.28
CA ALA A 66 -4.58 -15.40 -9.52
C ALA A 66 -3.98 -14.30 -10.41
N VAL A 67 -4.49 -13.08 -10.28
CA VAL A 67 -4.03 -11.90 -11.05
C VAL A 67 -3.02 -11.02 -10.29
N LEU A 68 -2.95 -11.14 -8.96
CA LEU A 68 -2.11 -10.33 -8.09
C LEU A 68 -0.72 -10.97 -7.94
N THR A 69 0.10 -10.90 -8.99
CA THR A 69 1.34 -11.70 -9.12
C THR A 69 2.60 -11.04 -8.56
N SER A 70 2.53 -9.77 -8.16
CA SER A 70 3.67 -9.02 -7.63
C SER A 70 3.28 -8.14 -6.45
N PRO A 71 4.20 -7.92 -5.49
CA PRO A 71 3.92 -7.01 -4.38
C PRO A 71 3.87 -5.56 -4.87
N GLY A 72 3.04 -4.75 -4.20
CA GLY A 72 2.91 -3.33 -4.49
C GLY A 72 1.48 -2.83 -4.38
N VAL A 73 1.27 -1.58 -4.83
CA VAL A 73 -0.06 -0.95 -4.84
C VAL A 73 -0.66 -1.10 -6.23
N TRP A 74 -1.57 -2.04 -6.35
CA TRP A 74 -2.40 -2.29 -7.52
C TRP A 74 -3.59 -1.32 -7.55
N ARG A 75 -4.21 -1.14 -8.72
CA ARG A 75 -5.36 -0.23 -8.87
C ARG A 75 -6.45 -0.86 -9.73
N ILE A 76 -7.65 -0.91 -9.17
CA ILE A 76 -8.86 -1.25 -9.90
C ILE A 76 -9.41 0.05 -10.46
N VAL A 77 -9.60 0.13 -11.78
CA VAL A 77 -10.16 1.30 -12.46
C VAL A 77 -11.51 0.90 -13.06
N PRO A 78 -12.62 1.21 -12.36
CA PRO A 78 -13.94 1.00 -12.90
C PRO A 78 -14.26 2.08 -13.94
N VAL A 79 -14.89 1.67 -15.04
CA VAL A 79 -15.34 2.54 -16.10
C VAL A 79 -16.81 2.25 -16.36
N LEU A 80 -17.67 3.21 -16.06
CA LEU A 80 -19.09 3.13 -16.32
C LEU A 80 -19.35 3.31 -17.82
N VAL A 81 -20.24 2.48 -18.37
CA VAL A 81 -20.58 2.45 -19.80
C VAL A 81 -22.10 2.45 -19.99
N SER A 82 -22.55 3.14 -21.04
CA SER A 82 -23.91 3.04 -21.56
C SER A 82 -23.85 2.62 -23.03
N GLN A 83 -24.82 1.85 -23.50
CA GLN A 83 -24.83 1.30 -24.87
C GLN A 83 -24.85 2.38 -25.94
N ASN A 84 -25.51 3.51 -25.68
CA ASN A 84 -25.65 4.63 -26.62
C ASN A 84 -25.32 5.99 -25.97
N GLY A 85 -24.71 5.95 -24.80
CA GLY A 85 -24.63 7.08 -23.89
C GLY A 85 -23.20 7.42 -23.47
N PRO A 86 -23.04 8.04 -22.28
CA PRO A 86 -21.74 8.45 -21.79
C PRO A 86 -20.86 7.26 -21.36
N ARG A 87 -19.55 7.47 -21.42
CA ARG A 87 -18.54 6.62 -20.78
C ARG A 87 -17.80 7.45 -19.74
N LEU A 88 -17.69 6.92 -18.52
CA LEU A 88 -17.12 7.65 -17.40
C LEU A 88 -16.12 6.78 -16.64
N SER A 89 -14.85 7.20 -16.62
CA SER A 89 -13.84 6.58 -15.75
C SER A 89 -13.99 7.09 -14.33
N LEU A 90 -14.01 6.18 -13.36
CA LEU A 90 -14.05 6.52 -11.94
C LEU A 90 -12.65 6.63 -11.34
N SER A 91 -12.59 7.15 -10.12
CA SER A 91 -11.35 7.20 -9.33
C SER A 91 -10.81 5.78 -9.10
N PRO A 92 -9.52 5.53 -9.35
CA PRO A 92 -8.93 4.22 -9.13
C PRO A 92 -9.01 3.82 -7.65
N VAL A 93 -9.41 2.58 -7.40
CA VAL A 93 -9.47 2.00 -6.07
C VAL A 93 -8.15 1.26 -5.80
N PRO A 94 -7.34 1.69 -4.83
CA PRO A 94 -6.06 1.06 -4.56
C PRO A 94 -6.22 -0.25 -3.79
N VAL A 95 -5.38 -1.22 -4.15
CA VAL A 95 -5.30 -2.55 -3.56
C VAL A 95 -3.83 -2.77 -3.18
N VAL A 96 -3.56 -3.00 -1.89
CA VAL A 96 -2.20 -3.37 -1.46
C VAL A 96 -2.00 -4.86 -1.61
N VAL A 97 -0.92 -5.27 -2.26
CA VAL A 97 -0.54 -6.69 -2.39
C VAL A 97 0.81 -6.90 -1.71
N GLU A 98 0.84 -7.76 -0.69
CA GLU A 98 2.02 -8.02 0.11
C GLU A 98 2.69 -9.34 -0.28
N GLN A 99 4.02 -9.37 -0.23
CA GLN A 99 4.77 -10.62 -0.29
C GLN A 99 5.20 -11.05 1.12
N LEU A 100 4.95 -12.31 1.47
CA LEU A 100 5.40 -12.91 2.74
C LEU A 100 6.91 -13.18 2.71
N SER A 101 7.71 -12.13 2.87
CA SER A 101 9.18 -12.13 2.77
C SER A 101 9.88 -12.37 4.12
N GLY A 102 9.14 -12.40 5.22
CA GLY A 102 9.69 -12.45 6.59
C GLY A 102 9.94 -11.08 7.21
N TRP A 103 9.87 -9.99 6.43
CA TRP A 103 9.77 -8.62 6.93
C TRP A 103 8.39 -8.36 7.57
N HIS A 104 8.18 -7.18 8.15
CA HIS A 104 6.85 -6.81 8.65
C HIS A 104 5.85 -6.63 7.49
N SER A 105 4.74 -7.36 7.56
CA SER A 105 3.51 -7.09 6.80
C SER A 105 2.65 -6.03 7.48
N LEU A 106 1.63 -5.50 6.78
CA LEU A 106 0.60 -4.60 7.31
C LEU A 106 -0.03 -5.18 8.57
N ALA A 107 -0.47 -6.43 8.50
CA ALA A 107 -1.07 -7.14 9.63
C ALA A 107 -0.10 -7.22 10.82
N SER A 108 1.17 -7.59 10.58
CA SER A 108 2.16 -7.70 11.66
C SER A 108 2.58 -6.35 12.24
N ALA A 109 2.58 -5.29 11.43
CA ALA A 109 2.91 -3.95 11.87
C ALA A 109 1.80 -3.39 12.78
N ARG A 110 0.52 -3.59 12.41
CA ARG A 110 -0.63 -3.21 13.24
C ARG A 110 -0.75 -4.05 14.51
N ALA A 111 -0.45 -5.34 14.44
CA ALA A 111 -0.45 -6.24 15.59
C ALA A 111 0.74 -6.00 16.54
N SER A 112 1.81 -5.36 16.06
CA SER A 112 2.93 -4.93 16.91
C SER A 112 2.52 -3.77 17.81
N GLU A 113 3.39 -3.37 18.75
CA GLU A 113 3.18 -2.20 19.63
C GLU A 113 3.22 -0.84 18.86
N TRP A 114 2.82 -0.79 17.59
CA TRP A 114 2.70 0.43 16.80
C TRP A 114 1.27 0.97 16.89
N ALA A 115 0.93 1.53 18.05
CA ALA A 115 -0.42 2.00 18.35
C ALA A 115 -0.93 3.11 17.42
N ASP A 116 -0.03 3.90 16.82
CA ASP A 116 -0.37 5.04 15.95
C ASP A 116 -0.01 4.80 14.47
N ALA A 117 0.02 3.54 14.04
CA ALA A 117 0.22 3.18 12.64
C ALA A 117 -0.86 3.82 11.73
N PRO A 118 -0.52 4.17 10.47
CA PRO A 118 -1.51 4.64 9.50
C PRO A 118 -2.70 3.68 9.38
N LEU A 119 -3.91 4.25 9.43
CA LEU A 119 -5.15 3.51 9.20
C LEU A 119 -5.30 3.11 7.73
N ASP A 120 -4.85 3.97 6.82
CA ASP A 120 -4.83 3.68 5.40
C ASP A 120 -3.77 2.63 5.04
N ASP A 121 -4.19 1.57 4.34
CA ASP A 121 -3.32 0.46 3.94
C ASP A 121 -2.20 0.93 3.02
N VAL A 122 -2.49 1.86 2.09
CA VAL A 122 -1.51 2.34 1.11
C VAL A 122 -0.41 3.14 1.80
N GLN A 123 -0.78 4.03 2.72
CA GLN A 123 0.18 4.78 3.53
C GLN A 123 1.05 3.85 4.37
N LEU A 124 0.44 2.87 5.06
CA LEU A 124 1.19 1.91 5.88
C LEU A 124 2.15 1.06 5.04
N TRP A 125 1.69 0.55 3.90
CA TRP A 125 2.53 -0.16 2.93
C TRP A 125 3.71 0.69 2.48
N THR A 126 3.45 1.93 2.08
CA THR A 126 4.47 2.84 1.55
C THR A 126 5.59 3.09 2.57
N VAL A 127 5.24 3.35 3.84
CA VAL A 127 6.26 3.58 4.88
C VAL A 127 7.00 2.30 5.26
N LEU A 128 6.36 1.13 5.24
CA LEU A 128 6.98 -0.15 5.53
C LEU A 128 7.96 -0.58 4.43
N GLU A 129 7.59 -0.42 3.17
CA GLU A 129 8.45 -0.75 2.03
C GLU A 129 9.65 0.20 1.95
N ALA A 130 9.43 1.52 2.09
CA ALA A 130 10.52 2.49 2.12
C ALA A 130 11.49 2.20 3.28
N ALA A 131 10.96 1.82 4.46
CA ALA A 131 11.79 1.41 5.59
C ALA A 131 12.55 0.10 5.32
N ARG A 132 11.93 -0.87 4.63
CA ARG A 132 12.58 -2.13 4.24
C ARG A 132 13.76 -1.84 3.33
N GLU A 133 13.55 -1.10 2.24
CA GLU A 133 14.60 -0.76 1.26
C GLU A 133 15.78 -0.06 1.94
N GLN A 134 15.52 0.92 2.80
CA GLN A 134 16.57 1.61 3.55
C GLN A 134 17.32 0.66 4.49
N CYS A 135 16.61 -0.26 5.15
CA CYS A 135 17.23 -1.24 6.03
C CYS A 135 18.08 -2.24 5.25
N GLU A 136 17.61 -2.72 4.10
CA GLU A 136 18.31 -3.65 3.22
C GLU A 136 19.59 -3.02 2.66
N GLU A 137 19.52 -1.78 2.19
CA GLU A 137 20.68 -1.05 1.66
C GLU A 137 21.76 -0.82 2.73
N PHE A 138 21.35 -0.53 3.98
CA PHE A 138 22.30 -0.26 5.06
C PHE A 138 22.83 -1.54 5.74
N ALA A 139 22.04 -2.61 5.76
CA ALA A 139 22.37 -3.82 6.49
C ALA A 139 23.53 -4.59 5.82
N PRO A 140 24.38 -5.27 6.62
CA PRO A 140 25.23 -6.33 6.10
C PRO A 140 24.41 -7.38 5.34
N ALA A 141 24.94 -7.87 4.23
CA ALA A 141 24.37 -9.01 3.51
C ALA A 141 24.16 -10.20 4.47
N TYR A 142 22.99 -10.81 4.39
CA TYR A 142 22.60 -11.97 5.17
C TYR A 142 22.10 -13.07 4.22
N SER A 143 22.09 -14.30 4.71
CA SER A 143 21.51 -15.45 3.99
C SER A 143 20.52 -16.16 4.90
N GLY A 144 19.44 -16.67 4.32
CA GLY A 144 18.35 -17.29 5.07
C GLY A 144 17.29 -16.29 5.55
N PRO A 145 16.54 -16.61 6.63
CA PRO A 145 15.42 -15.80 7.07
C PRO A 145 15.86 -14.43 7.59
N VAL A 146 14.99 -13.43 7.42
CA VAL A 146 15.21 -12.05 7.91
C VAL A 146 15.45 -12.07 9.43
N PRO A 147 16.62 -11.59 9.92
CA PRO A 147 16.89 -11.54 11.34
C PRO A 147 15.86 -10.70 12.11
N ILE A 148 15.50 -11.13 13.33
CA ILE A 148 14.53 -10.41 14.18
C ILE A 148 14.90 -8.94 14.39
N ARG A 149 16.20 -8.64 14.55
CA ARG A 149 16.72 -7.28 14.72
C ARG A 149 16.51 -6.42 13.47
N TYR A 150 16.46 -7.01 12.28
CA TYR A 150 16.19 -6.30 11.02
C TYR A 150 14.71 -5.99 10.93
N ARG A 151 13.83 -6.94 11.26
CA ARG A 151 12.39 -6.68 11.38
C ARG A 151 12.11 -5.54 12.35
N GLN A 152 12.72 -5.57 13.55
CA GLN A 152 12.58 -4.48 14.51
C GLN A 152 13.12 -3.14 13.97
N ALA A 153 14.25 -3.15 13.25
CA ALA A 153 14.80 -1.95 12.63
C ALA A 153 13.85 -1.35 11.59
N GLN A 154 13.24 -2.18 10.74
CA GLN A 154 12.22 -1.75 9.77
C GLN A 154 11.06 -1.05 10.48
N LEU A 155 10.53 -1.64 11.56
CA LEU A 155 9.40 -1.06 12.28
C LEU A 155 9.75 0.30 12.91
N VAL A 156 10.93 0.42 13.53
CA VAL A 156 11.40 1.69 14.10
C VAL A 156 11.61 2.73 13.00
N GLN A 157 12.18 2.33 11.87
CA GLN A 157 12.39 3.23 10.72
C GLN A 157 11.06 3.68 10.11
N ALA A 158 10.10 2.77 9.92
CA ALA A 158 8.77 3.08 9.40
C ALA A 158 8.02 4.08 10.30
N ARG A 159 8.12 3.92 11.63
CA ARG A 159 7.59 4.89 12.60
C ARG A 159 8.22 6.27 12.43
N ALA A 160 9.54 6.34 12.29
CA ALA A 160 10.24 7.61 12.10
C ALA A 160 9.81 8.30 10.80
N LEU A 161 9.69 7.55 9.70
CA LEU A 161 9.17 8.06 8.43
C LEU A 161 7.74 8.59 8.58
N TRP A 162 6.86 7.84 9.25
CA TRP A 162 5.48 8.26 9.47
C TRP A 162 5.37 9.53 10.31
N GLN A 163 6.13 9.65 11.40
CA GLN A 163 6.12 10.87 12.21
C GLN A 163 6.58 12.09 11.40
N SER A 164 7.57 11.93 10.52
CA SER A 164 8.02 13.01 9.64
C SER A 164 6.94 13.46 8.65
N VAL A 165 6.14 12.53 8.11
CA VAL A 165 5.01 12.87 7.24
C VAL A 165 3.93 13.60 8.03
N LYS A 166 3.60 13.09 9.23
CA LYS A 166 2.57 13.66 10.11
C LYS A 166 2.93 15.08 10.61
N SER A 167 4.17 15.32 11.02
CA SER A 167 4.61 16.63 11.51
C SER A 167 4.60 17.71 10.43
N ASN A 168 4.91 17.33 9.18
CA ASN A 168 4.88 18.27 8.05
C ASN A 168 3.46 18.64 7.62
N GLY A 169 2.45 17.81 7.94
CA GLY A 169 1.04 18.10 7.63
C GLY A 169 0.35 19.10 8.56
N GLN A 170 0.84 19.32 9.79
CA GLN A 170 0.19 20.18 10.79
C GLN A 170 0.91 21.51 11.08
N SER A 171 2.13 21.74 10.55
CA SER A 171 2.98 22.87 10.98
C SER A 171 3.46 23.84 9.90
N GLN A 172 2.84 23.87 8.71
CA GLN A 172 3.20 24.88 7.70
C GLN A 172 1.97 25.51 7.01
N ILE A 173 1.44 26.56 7.62
CA ILE A 173 0.83 27.69 6.89
C ILE A 173 1.93 28.75 6.78
N GLY A 174 2.59 28.79 5.63
CA GLY A 174 3.65 29.75 5.33
C GLY A 174 4.27 29.43 3.97
N GLY A 175 4.01 30.27 2.98
CA GLY A 175 4.46 30.08 1.60
C GLY A 175 5.98 30.09 1.47
N GLU A 176 6.44 29.36 0.45
CA GLU A 176 7.83 29.16 -0.02
C GLU A 176 8.56 27.94 0.56
N GLY A 177 8.55 26.86 -0.25
CA GLY A 177 9.54 25.78 -0.20
C GLY A 177 9.03 24.47 0.40
N PHE A 178 8.70 23.51 -0.46
CA PHE A 178 8.49 22.10 -0.08
C PHE A 178 9.79 21.46 0.41
N ALA A 179 10.22 21.78 1.62
CA ALA A 179 11.34 21.10 2.26
C ALA A 179 10.82 19.85 2.98
N VAL A 180 10.62 18.76 2.23
CA VAL A 180 10.50 17.44 2.86
C VAL A 180 11.83 17.17 3.56
N THR A 181 11.84 17.27 4.88
CA THR A 181 13.04 17.02 5.67
C THR A 181 13.31 15.52 5.63
N VAL A 182 14.22 15.09 4.76
CA VAL A 182 14.67 13.70 4.72
C VAL A 182 15.51 13.46 5.96
N PHE A 183 14.91 12.90 7.00
CA PHE A 183 15.69 12.52 8.19
C PHE A 183 16.60 11.35 7.84
N PRO A 184 17.93 11.47 8.03
CA PRO A 184 18.82 10.35 7.86
C PRO A 184 18.42 9.23 8.84
N MET A 185 18.54 7.98 8.41
CA MET A 185 18.25 6.80 9.26
C MET A 185 18.89 6.97 10.65
N ASP A 186 18.08 6.80 11.69
CA ASP A 186 18.47 7.06 13.08
C ASP A 186 19.59 6.12 13.55
N TRP A 187 20.40 6.59 14.51
CA TRP A 187 21.51 5.82 15.06
C TRP A 187 21.05 4.51 15.73
N SER A 188 19.85 4.48 16.31
CA SER A 188 19.30 3.27 16.95
C SER A 188 18.99 2.19 15.90
N VAL A 189 18.35 2.57 14.79
CA VAL A 189 18.09 1.72 13.63
C VAL A 189 19.41 1.18 13.07
N LYS A 190 20.41 2.06 12.90
CA LYS A 190 21.74 1.65 12.43
C LYS A 190 22.41 0.65 13.36
N LYS A 191 22.27 0.79 14.68
CA LYS A 191 22.83 -0.18 15.65
C LYS A 191 22.09 -1.52 15.65
N LEU A 192 20.79 -1.53 15.35
CA LEU A 192 20.02 -2.78 15.15
C LEU A 192 20.49 -3.52 13.89
N LEU A 193 20.69 -2.80 12.80
CA LEU A 193 21.14 -3.37 11.51
C LEU A 193 22.61 -3.78 11.55
N ARG A 194 23.45 -2.95 12.15
CA ARG A 194 24.91 -3.10 12.19
C ARG A 194 25.46 -2.77 13.59
N PRO A 195 25.39 -3.71 14.55
CA PRO A 195 25.94 -3.51 15.87
C PRO A 195 27.44 -3.20 15.83
N LEU A 196 27.87 -2.16 16.55
CA LEU A 196 29.30 -1.87 16.75
C LEU A 196 29.90 -3.04 17.55
N ARG A 197 30.90 -3.72 16.99
CA ARG A 197 31.63 -4.78 17.69
C ARG A 197 32.11 -4.24 19.04
N GLY A 198 31.64 -4.82 20.14
CA GLY A 198 32.24 -4.57 21.45
C GLY A 198 33.73 -4.92 21.37
N ARG A 199 34.60 -4.01 21.81
CA ARG A 199 36.00 -4.37 22.07
C ARG A 199 35.98 -5.53 23.07
N PRO A 200 36.73 -6.62 22.85
CA PRO A 200 36.87 -7.64 23.89
C PRO A 200 37.46 -6.98 25.13
N VAL A 201 36.72 -7.00 26.24
CA VAL A 201 37.31 -6.77 27.56
C VAL A 201 38.00 -8.08 27.91
N VAL A 202 39.32 -8.08 27.85
CA VAL A 202 40.12 -9.15 28.44
C VAL A 202 39.91 -9.04 29.94
N THR A 203 39.25 -10.04 30.52
CA THR A 203 39.22 -10.28 31.97
C THR A 203 40.02 -11.54 32.25
#